data_AF-D6X253-F1
#
_entry.id   AF-D6X253-F1
#
_cell.length_a   1.000
_cell.length_b   1.000
_cell.length_c   1.000
_cell.angle_alpha   90.00
_cell.angle_beta   90.00
_cell.angle_gamma   90.00
#
_symmetry.space_group_name_H-M   'P 1'
#
loop_
_entity.id
_entity.type
_entity.pdbx_description
1 polymer ?
#
loop_
_entity_poly.entity_id
_entity_poly.type
_entity_poly.pdbx_seq_one_letter_code
_entity_poly.pdbx_strand_id
1 'polypeptide(L)'
;MADLLAKQGIYFDEVDKVCILEPEISKQTNDLKETCQNYVERMDEFQKIANKFIEMVDQLGKEVENQKIKAIGARNILQSMEKQKETNQQQLQAVIAEKSIELERLKIQLNSLQKTEMEQNEIINELTHC
;
A
#
# COMPACT_ATOMS: atom_id res chain seq x y z
N MET A 1 -45.08 31.67 61.38
CA MET A 1 -43.96 31.03 62.12
C MET A 1 -42.85 30.56 61.17
N ALA A 2 -43.18 29.96 60.02
CA ALA A 2 -42.20 29.60 58.99
C ALA A 2 -41.31 30.79 58.53
N ASP A 3 -41.88 31.98 58.30
CA ASP A 3 -41.12 33.19 57.93
C ASP A 3 -40.13 33.70 58.99
N LEU A 4 -40.41 33.45 60.28
CA LEU A 4 -39.52 33.87 61.37
C LEU A 4 -38.31 32.94 61.50
N LEU A 5 -38.50 31.66 61.15
CA LEU A 5 -37.48 30.61 61.12
C LEU A 5 -36.60 30.74 59.88
N ALA A 6 -37.19 31.07 58.71
CA ALA A 6 -36.46 31.40 57.50
C ALA A 6 -35.54 32.62 57.68
N LYS A 7 -35.98 33.65 58.41
CA LYS A 7 -35.15 34.81 58.81
C LYS A 7 -33.96 34.45 59.71
N GLN A 8 -33.98 33.29 60.36
CA GLN A 8 -32.89 32.77 61.20
C GLN A 8 -32.05 31.69 60.47
N GLY A 9 -32.29 31.48 59.17
CA GLY A 9 -31.58 30.48 58.36
C GLY A 9 -31.99 29.04 58.63
N ILE A 10 -33.21 28.83 59.16
CA ILE A 10 -33.75 27.50 59.47
C ILE A 10 -34.92 27.20 58.53
N TYR A 11 -34.73 26.19 57.70
CA TYR A 11 -35.68 25.72 56.70
C TYR A 11 -36.15 24.29 57.05
N PHE A 12 -37.29 23.88 56.51
CA PHE A 12 -37.77 22.51 56.60
C PHE A 12 -37.70 21.86 55.21
N ASP A 13 -37.12 20.67 55.15
CA ASP A 13 -37.11 19.82 53.95
C ASP A 13 -38.49 19.18 53.69
N GLU A 14 -38.68 18.54 52.54
CA GLU A 14 -39.89 17.85 52.08
C GLU A 14 -40.37 16.71 53.00
N VAL A 15 -39.59 16.38 54.03
CA VAL A 15 -39.87 15.35 55.05
C VAL A 15 -39.91 15.93 56.48
N ASP A 16 -40.16 17.24 56.62
CA ASP A 16 -40.24 17.98 57.90
C ASP A 16 -38.96 17.93 58.76
N LYS A 17 -37.81 17.68 58.15
CA LYS A 17 -36.51 17.75 58.83
C LYS A 17 -35.96 19.16 58.81
N VAL A 18 -35.39 19.58 59.94
CA VAL A 18 -34.74 20.89 60.09
C VAL A 18 -33.45 20.91 59.26
N CYS A 19 -33.39 21.83 58.30
CA CYS A 19 -32.28 22.04 57.38
C CYS A 19 -31.79 23.48 57.46
N ILE A 20 -30.48 23.67 57.39
CA ILE A 20 -29.84 25.00 57.43
C ILE A 20 -29.73 25.57 56.00
N LEU A 21 -29.76 24.69 55.00
CA LEU A 21 -29.80 25.05 53.59
C LEU A 21 -31.25 25.11 53.09
N GLU A 22 -31.54 26.10 52.25
CA GLU A 22 -32.83 26.20 51.57
C GLU A 22 -33.05 24.95 50.68
N PRO A 23 -34.19 24.24 50.81
CA PRO A 23 -34.44 22.98 50.11
C PRO A 23 -34.31 23.09 48.59
N GLU A 24 -34.72 24.23 48.03
CA GLU A 24 -34.62 24.51 46.60
C GLU A 24 -33.17 24.63 46.13
N ILE A 25 -32.32 25.32 46.90
CA ILE A 25 -30.88 25.44 46.64
C ILE A 25 -30.19 24.08 46.79
N SER A 26 -30.60 23.27 47.78
CA SER A 26 -30.06 21.91 47.96
C SER A 26 -30.42 20.98 46.80
N LYS A 27 -31.65 21.05 46.28
CA LYS A 27 -32.07 20.29 45.09
C LYS A 27 -31.30 20.72 43.85
N GLN A 28 -31.25 22.02 43.56
CA GLN A 28 -30.52 22.55 42.41
C GLN A 28 -29.03 22.18 42.46
N THR A 29 -28.41 22.19 43.64
CA THR A 29 -27.00 21.79 43.81
C THR A 29 -26.79 20.29 43.55
N ASN A 30 -27.72 19.43 43.98
CA ASN A 30 -27.66 18.00 43.72
C ASN A 30 -27.91 17.67 42.24
N ASP A 31 -28.90 18.30 41.61
CA ASP A 31 -29.18 18.14 40.18
C ASP A 31 -27.97 18.59 39.35
N LEU A 32 -27.36 19.73 39.71
CA LEU A 32 -26.13 20.19 39.07
C LEU A 32 -24.99 19.17 39.23
N LYS A 33 -24.81 18.62 40.43
CA LYS A 33 -23.78 17.60 40.70
C LYS A 33 -23.98 16.35 39.83
N GLU A 34 -25.20 15.84 39.73
CA GLU A 34 -25.52 14.67 38.91
C GLU A 34 -25.31 14.97 37.41
N THR A 35 -25.73 16.16 36.96
CA THR A 35 -25.51 16.60 35.57
C THR A 35 -24.02 16.72 35.24
N CYS A 36 -23.22 17.25 36.16
CA CYS A 36 -21.77 17.32 36.02
C CYS A 36 -21.13 15.92 35.97
N GLN A 37 -21.58 14.98 36.81
CA GLN A 37 -21.08 13.60 36.77
C GLN A 37 -21.38 12.93 35.42
N ASN A 38 -22.62 13.03 34.94
CA ASN A 38 -23.01 12.52 33.62
C ASN A 38 -22.21 13.17 32.48
N TYR A 39 -21.90 14.46 32.59
CA TYR A 39 -21.08 15.16 31.61
C TYR A 39 -19.64 14.63 31.58
N VAL A 40 -19.03 14.42 32.75
CA VAL A 40 -17.68 13.87 32.86
C VAL A 40 -17.62 12.45 32.27
N GLU A 41 -18.59 11.60 32.58
CA GLU A 41 -18.65 10.25 32.02
C GLU A 41 -18.74 10.25 30.49
N ARG A 42 -19.61 11.11 29.93
CA ARG A 42 -19.73 11.27 28.46
C ARG A 42 -18.45 11.82 27.84
N MET A 43 -17.75 12.72 28.52
CA MET A 43 -16.48 13.26 28.04
C MET A 43 -15.40 12.17 28.02
N ASP A 44 -15.33 11.31 29.04
CA ASP A 44 -14.43 10.18 29.09
C ASP A 44 -14.71 9.15 27.98
N GLU A 45 -15.98 8.87 27.70
CA GLU A 45 -16.37 8.03 26.57
C GLU A 45 -15.96 8.63 25.23
N PHE A 46 -16.20 9.94 25.04
CA PHE A 46 -15.78 10.64 23.84
C PHE A 46 -14.26 10.59 23.64
N GLN A 47 -13.49 10.83 24.72
CA GLN A 47 -12.04 10.74 24.69
C GLN A 47 -11.56 9.33 24.29
N LYS A 48 -12.18 8.28 24.83
CA LYS A 48 -11.88 6.89 24.45
C LYS A 48 -12.15 6.63 22.97
N ILE A 49 -13.25 7.14 22.42
CA ILE A 49 -13.58 6.98 20.99
C ILE A 49 -12.58 7.75 20.13
N ALA A 50 -12.25 8.99 20.49
CA ALA A 50 -11.27 9.80 19.77
C ALA A 50 -9.90 9.11 19.73
N ASN A 51 -9.42 8.58 20.85
CA ASN A 51 -8.15 7.84 20.90
C ASN A 51 -8.16 6.60 20.01
N LYS A 52 -9.24 5.79 20.06
CA LYS A 52 -9.39 4.63 19.16
C LYS A 52 -9.41 5.04 17.69
N PHE A 53 -10.05 6.16 17.36
CA PHE A 53 -10.09 6.68 16.00
C PHE A 53 -8.70 7.09 15.52
N ILE A 54 -7.91 7.78 16.35
CA ILE A 54 -6.52 8.12 16.06
C ILE A 54 -5.70 6.86 15.79
N GLU A 55 -5.82 5.83 16.64
CA GLU A 55 -5.13 4.55 16.45
C GLU A 55 -5.50 3.86 15.14
N MET A 56 -6.79 3.85 14.78
CA MET A 56 -7.27 3.27 13.51
C MET A 56 -6.71 4.03 12.31
N VAL A 57 -6.70 5.37 12.36
CA VAL A 57 -6.14 6.20 11.28
C VAL A 57 -4.63 5.97 11.13
N ASP A 58 -3.90 5.87 12.23
CA ASP A 58 -2.46 5.55 12.20
C ASP A 58 -2.17 4.17 11.61
N GLN A 59 -2.97 3.16 11.98
CA GLN A 59 -2.85 1.82 11.40
C GLN A 59 -3.15 1.82 9.90
N LEU A 60 -4.21 2.52 9.49
CA LEU A 60 -4.56 2.67 8.07
C LEU A 60 -3.43 3.36 7.30
N GLY A 61 -2.84 4.42 7.86
CA GLY A 61 -1.71 5.11 7.26
C GLY A 61 -0.50 4.19 7.03
N LYS A 62 -0.17 3.35 8.02
CA LYS A 62 0.90 2.35 7.90
C LYS A 62 0.62 1.32 6.80
N GLU A 63 -0.61 0.82 6.72
CA GLU A 63 -0.96 -0.18 5.71
C GLU A 63 -0.95 0.42 4.30
N VAL A 64 -1.42 1.66 4.13
CA VAL A 64 -1.36 2.38 2.85
C VAL A 64 0.09 2.55 2.39
N GLU A 65 1.00 2.96 3.28
CA GLU A 65 2.41 3.13 2.91
C GLU A 65 3.06 1.79 2.56
N ASN A 66 2.74 0.72 3.29
CA ASN A 66 3.18 -0.64 2.97
C ASN A 66 2.74 -1.09 1.57
N GLN A 67 1.45 -0.90 1.25
CA GLN A 67 0.92 -1.25 -0.08
C GLN A 67 1.52 -0.38 -1.19
N LYS A 68 1.76 0.91 -0.92
CA LYS A 68 2.44 1.81 -1.86
C LYS A 68 3.85 1.33 -2.17
N ILE A 69 4.63 0.93 -1.17
CA ILE A 69 5.98 0.38 -1.38
C ILE A 69 5.92 -0.89 -2.22
N LYS A 70 5.00 -1.82 -1.92
CA LYS A 70 4.80 -3.05 -2.71
C LYS A 70 4.44 -2.75 -4.17
N ALA A 71 3.53 -1.81 -4.41
CA ALA A 71 3.11 -1.41 -5.75
C ALA A 71 4.27 -0.78 -6.54
N ILE A 72 5.07 0.08 -5.92
CA ILE A 72 6.28 0.65 -6.53
C ILE A 72 7.29 -0.46 -6.85
N GLY A 73 7.51 -1.40 -5.93
CA GLY A 73 8.39 -2.55 -6.15
C GLY A 73 7.95 -3.41 -7.34
N ALA A 74 6.67 -3.77 -7.40
CA ALA A 74 6.11 -4.53 -8.52
C ALA A 74 6.25 -3.79 -9.85
N ARG A 75 5.99 -2.47 -9.87
CA ARG A 75 6.17 -1.63 -11.06
C ARG A 75 7.62 -1.61 -11.53
N ASN A 76 8.58 -1.47 -10.61
CA ASN A 76 10.00 -1.44 -10.96
C ASN A 76 10.45 -2.79 -11.55
N ILE A 77 9.99 -3.91 -10.98
CA ILE A 77 10.27 -5.25 -11.53
C ILE A 77 9.74 -5.35 -12.96
N LEU A 78 8.48 -4.97 -13.20
CA LEU A 78 7.88 -5.02 -14.54
C LEU A 78 8.65 -4.16 -15.55
N GLN A 79 9.01 -2.93 -15.18
CA GLN A 79 9.80 -2.04 -16.05
C GLN A 79 11.19 -2.64 -16.35
N SER A 80 11.85 -3.23 -15.36
CA SER A 80 13.15 -3.89 -15.56
C SER A 80 13.04 -5.12 -16.47
N MET A 81 11.96 -5.90 -16.34
CA MET A 81 11.69 -7.07 -17.18
C MET A 81 11.44 -6.67 -18.64
N GLU A 82 10.70 -5.59 -18.87
CA GLU A 82 10.44 -5.09 -20.22
C GLU A 82 11.74 -4.65 -20.90
N LYS A 83 12.59 -3.90 -20.20
CA LYS A 83 13.92 -3.50 -20.69
C LYS A 83 14.83 -4.71 -20.95
N GLN A 84 14.83 -5.70 -20.06
CA GLN A 84 15.60 -6.92 -20.24
C GLN A 84 15.11 -7.71 -21.46
N LYS A 85 13.79 -7.80 -21.65
CA LYS A 85 13.18 -8.46 -22.81
C LYS A 85 13.59 -7.79 -24.11
N GLU A 86 13.52 -6.46 -24.19
CA GLU A 86 13.96 -5.70 -25.36
C GLU A 86 15.44 -5.93 -25.65
N THR A 87 16.29 -5.85 -24.63
CA THR A 87 17.73 -6.10 -24.75
C THR A 87 18.01 -7.52 -25.27
N ASN A 88 17.32 -8.53 -24.71
CA ASN A 88 17.46 -9.92 -25.13
C ASN A 88 17.00 -10.12 -26.58
N GLN A 89 15.93 -9.44 -27.01
CA GLN A 89 15.46 -9.50 -28.39
C GLN A 89 16.49 -8.91 -29.36
N GLN A 90 17.07 -7.76 -29.03
CA GLN A 90 18.12 -7.14 -29.85
C GLN A 90 19.36 -8.03 -29.93
N GLN A 91 19.79 -8.63 -28.82
CA GLN A 91 20.91 -9.56 -28.78
C GLN A 91 20.64 -10.80 -29.65
N LEU A 92 19.46 -11.40 -29.55
CA LEU A 92 19.07 -12.55 -30.37
C LEU A 92 19.03 -12.20 -31.86
N GLN A 93 18.50 -11.03 -32.22
CA GLN A 93 18.50 -10.57 -33.62
C GLN A 93 19.91 -10.37 -34.16
N ALA A 94 20.82 -9.82 -33.37
CA ALA A 94 22.22 -9.67 -33.76
C ALA A 94 22.88 -11.04 -34.03
N VAL A 95 22.67 -12.02 -33.16
CA VAL A 95 23.19 -13.38 -33.33
C VAL A 95 22.58 -14.06 -34.57
N ILE A 96 21.27 -13.90 -34.80
CA ILE A 96 20.61 -14.42 -35.99
C ILE A 96 21.21 -13.82 -37.26
N ALA A 97 21.45 -12.50 -37.28
CA ALA A 97 22.04 -11.81 -38.42
C ALA A 97 23.47 -12.31 -38.69
N GLU A 98 24.30 -12.40 -37.64
CA GLU A 98 25.67 -12.93 -37.74
C GLU A 98 25.70 -14.35 -38.32
N LYS A 99 24.86 -15.25 -37.78
CA LYS A 99 24.77 -16.64 -38.25
C LYS A 99 24.24 -16.76 -39.67
N SER A 100 23.32 -15.88 -40.06
CA SER A 100 22.79 -15.83 -41.43
C SER A 100 23.87 -15.43 -42.44
N ILE A 101 24.71 -14.44 -42.10
CA ILE A 101 25.85 -14.02 -42.93
C ILE A 101 26.87 -15.14 -43.04
N GLU A 102 27.21 -15.78 -41.92
CA GLU A 102 28.15 -16.91 -41.89
C GLU A 102 27.67 -18.07 -42.78
N LEU A 103 26.39 -18.40 -42.69
CA LEU A 103 25.76 -19.45 -43.50
C LEU A 103 25.81 -19.12 -45.00
N GLU A 104 25.54 -17.88 -45.38
CA GLU A 104 25.59 -17.47 -46.79
C GLU A 104 27.02 -17.51 -47.35
N ARG A 105 28.00 -17.08 -46.55
CA ARG A 105 29.42 -17.22 -46.90
C ARG A 105 29.80 -18.68 -47.12
N LEU A 106 29.38 -19.58 -46.23
CA LEU A 106 29.67 -21.01 -46.33
C LEU A 106 29.03 -21.64 -47.59
N LYS A 107 27.81 -21.24 -47.94
CA LYS A 107 27.16 -21.68 -49.19
C LYS A 107 27.95 -21.26 -50.43
N ILE A 108 28.41 -20.01 -50.47
CA ILE A 108 29.22 -19.52 -51.60
C ILE A 108 30.51 -20.33 -51.72
N GLN A 109 31.19 -20.60 -50.59
CA GLN A 109 32.39 -21.42 -50.57
C GLN A 109 32.13 -22.85 -51.06
N LEU A 110 31.05 -23.47 -50.59
CA LEU A 110 30.66 -24.82 -51.03
C LEU A 110 30.43 -24.88 -52.54
N ASN A 111 29.65 -23.94 -53.08
CA ASN A 111 29.38 -23.87 -54.53
C ASN A 111 30.68 -23.70 -55.33
N SER A 112 31.62 -22.88 -54.85
CA SER A 112 32.92 -22.70 -55.51
C SER A 112 33.74 -23.99 -55.52
N LEU A 113 33.77 -24.71 -54.39
CA LEU A 113 34.51 -25.97 -54.27
C LEU A 113 33.91 -27.06 -55.16
N GLN A 114 32.58 -27.17 -55.20
CA GLN A 114 31.88 -28.12 -56.08
C GLN A 114 32.19 -27.85 -57.56
N LYS A 115 32.29 -26.58 -57.96
CA LYS A 115 32.68 -26.23 -59.32
C LYS A 115 34.11 -26.67 -59.63
N THR A 116 35.05 -26.40 -58.73
CA THR A 116 36.45 -26.84 -58.89
C THR A 116 36.57 -28.36 -58.90
N GLU A 117 35.83 -29.07 -58.05
CA GLU A 117 35.77 -30.54 -58.04
C GLU A 117 35.26 -31.09 -59.39
N MET A 118 34.21 -30.49 -59.94
CA MET A 118 33.68 -30.85 -61.26
C MET A 118 34.72 -30.64 -62.37
N GLU A 119 35.35 -29.47 -62.41
CA GLU A 119 36.43 -29.15 -63.37
C GLU A 119 37.61 -30.14 -63.24
N GLN A 120 38.01 -30.50 -62.01
CA GLN A 120 39.06 -31.48 -61.77
C GLN A 120 38.66 -32.89 -62.25
N ASN A 121 37.43 -33.32 -62.01
CA ASN A 121 36.94 -34.61 -62.48
C ASN A 121 36.86 -34.69 -64.02
N GLU A 122 36.49 -33.59 -64.69
CA GLU A 122 36.53 -33.49 -66.15
C GLU A 122 37.97 -33.68 -66.67
N ILE A 123 38.94 -32.96 -66.10
CA ILE A 123 40.37 -33.11 -66.46
C ILE A 123 40.86 -34.54 -66.23
N ILE A 124 40.51 -35.15 -65.09
CA ILE A 124 40.88 -36.55 -64.80
C ILE A 124 40.30 -37.47 -65.87
N ASN A 125 39.01 -37.33 -66.21
CA ASN A 125 38.39 -38.15 -67.24
C ASN A 125 39.08 -37.99 -68.60
N GLU A 126 39.44 -36.75 -69.00
CA GLU A 126 40.21 -36.50 -70.23
C GLU A 126 41.59 -37.19 -70.22
N LEU A 127 42.30 -37.13 -69.09
CA LEU A 127 43.63 -37.75 -68.94
C LEU A 127 43.58 -39.28 -68.83
N THR A 128 42.47 -39.84 -68.35
CA THR A 128 42.33 -41.30 -68.14
C THR A 128 41.72 -42.01 -69.36
N HIS A 129 41.10 -41.28 -70.28
CA HIS A 129 40.55 -41.80 -71.54
C HIS A 129 41.48 -41.65 -72.77
N CYS A 130 42.75 -41.29 -72.55
CA CYS A 130 43.85 -41.52 -73.49
C CYS A 130 44.58 -42.83 -73.15
#